data_AF-A0A6L5EKN4-F1
#
_entry.id   AF-A0A6L5EKN4-F1
#
_cell.length_a   1.000
_cell.length_b   1.000
_cell.length_c   1.000
_cell.angle_alpha   90.00
_cell.angle_beta   90.00
_cell.angle_gamma   90.00
#
_symmetry.space_group_name_H-M   'P 1'
#
loop_
_entity.id
_entity.type
_entity.pdbx_description
1 polymer ?
#
loop_
_entity_poly.entity_id
_entity_poly.type
_entity_poly.pdbx_seq_one_letter_code
_entity_poly.pdbx_strand_id
1 'polypeptide(L)'
;IAAETRDISLAGRILAAFPEHLGAEKQVGDHLAELGQLATTPEANIIKLPNISASVPQLKAAIKELQGKGFNIPDYADEPASAEEKESRARYDRIKGSAVNPVLREGNSDRRAPL
;
A
#
# COMPACT_ATOMS: atom_id res chain seq x y z
N ILE A 1 -13.22 -21.06 -12.96
CA ILE A 1 -13.01 -19.93 -12.01
C ILE A 1 -11.56 -19.50 -12.17
N ALA A 2 -11.31 -18.25 -12.55
CA ALA A 2 -9.95 -17.69 -12.59
C ALA A 2 -9.61 -17.14 -11.20
N ALA A 3 -8.34 -17.25 -10.81
CA ALA A 3 -7.84 -16.68 -9.56
C ALA A 3 -6.68 -15.74 -9.90
N GLU A 4 -6.81 -14.49 -9.48
CA GLU A 4 -5.80 -13.45 -9.70
C GLU A 4 -5.27 -12.94 -8.36
N THR A 5 -4.02 -12.49 -8.37
CA THR A 5 -3.40 -11.84 -7.22
C THR A 5 -3.39 -10.33 -7.39
N ARG A 6 -3.54 -9.62 -6.28
CA ARG A 6 -3.33 -8.18 -6.16
C ARG A 6 -2.46 -7.92 -4.95
N ASP A 7 -1.29 -7.33 -5.17
CA ASP A 7 -0.31 -7.08 -4.10
C ASP A 7 -0.66 -5.81 -3.32
N ILE A 8 -1.11 -6.00 -2.09
CA ILE A 8 -1.40 -4.93 -1.10
C ILE A 8 -0.40 -4.96 0.07
N SER A 9 0.75 -5.62 -0.09
CA SER A 9 1.82 -5.63 0.89
C SER A 9 2.30 -4.20 1.20
N LEU A 10 2.98 -4.03 2.33
CA LEU A 10 3.56 -2.72 2.67
C LEU A 10 4.56 -2.27 1.60
N ALA A 11 5.42 -3.17 1.13
CA ALA A 11 6.40 -2.89 0.09
C ALA A 11 5.75 -2.53 -1.24
N GLY A 12 4.78 -3.31 -1.71
CA GLY A 12 4.05 -3.04 -2.96
C GLY A 12 3.38 -1.67 -2.94
N ARG A 13 2.71 -1.33 -1.83
CA ARG A 13 2.07 -0.01 -1.66
C ARG A 13 3.06 1.16 -1.59
N ILE A 14 4.25 0.94 -1.03
CA ILE A 14 5.32 1.96 -1.08
C ILE A 14 5.75 2.18 -2.53
N LEU A 15 6.07 1.12 -3.27
CA LEU A 15 6.55 1.23 -4.65
C LEU A 15 5.51 1.88 -5.57
N ALA A 16 4.24 1.50 -5.42
CA ALA A 16 3.13 2.10 -6.19
C ALA A 16 2.95 3.61 -5.95
N ALA A 17 3.41 4.14 -4.81
CA ALA A 17 3.28 5.56 -4.48
C ALA A 17 4.43 6.44 -5.00
N PHE A 18 5.51 5.85 -5.52
CA PHE A 18 6.67 6.56 -6.05
C PHE A 18 7.10 6.06 -7.45
N PRO A 19 6.18 5.87 -8.42
CA PRO A 19 6.52 5.31 -9.72
C PRO A 19 7.55 6.15 -10.48
N GLU A 20 7.57 7.48 -10.30
CA GLU A 20 8.53 8.40 -10.93
C GLU A 20 9.97 8.22 -10.43
N HIS A 21 10.13 7.63 -9.25
CA HIS A 21 11.43 7.27 -8.69
C HIS A 21 11.92 5.91 -9.19
N LEU A 22 11.04 5.16 -9.86
CA LEU A 22 11.29 3.82 -10.34
C LEU A 22 11.50 3.87 -11.85
N GLY A 23 12.57 3.23 -12.34
CA GLY A 23 12.70 2.93 -13.76
C GLY A 23 11.49 2.12 -14.24
N ALA A 24 11.18 2.19 -15.53
CA ALA A 24 9.99 1.55 -16.11
C ALA A 24 9.90 0.05 -15.80
N GLU A 25 11.05 -0.61 -15.65
CA GLU A 25 11.18 -2.04 -15.32
C GLU A 25 10.90 -2.39 -13.85
N LYS A 26 10.89 -1.40 -12.95
CA LYS A 26 10.68 -1.59 -11.49
C LYS A 26 9.35 -1.05 -10.99
N GLN A 27 8.58 -0.37 -11.85
CA GLN A 27 7.26 0.14 -11.51
C GLN A 27 6.29 -1.01 -11.24
N VAL A 28 5.41 -0.80 -10.27
CA VAL A 28 4.32 -1.72 -9.94
C VAL A 28 3.01 -0.97 -9.98
N GLY A 29 1.91 -1.66 -10.32
CA GLY A 29 0.58 -1.08 -10.32
C GLY A 29 0.07 -0.75 -8.92
N ASP A 30 -0.80 0.27 -8.81
CA ASP A 30 -1.53 0.57 -7.58
C ASP A 30 -2.73 -0.38 -7.41
N HIS A 31 -2.42 -1.60 -6.98
CA HIS A 31 -3.43 -2.63 -6.76
C HIS A 31 -4.42 -2.28 -5.65
N LEU A 32 -4.09 -1.39 -4.70
CA LEU A 32 -5.04 -0.99 -3.67
C LEU A 32 -6.11 -0.08 -4.26
N ALA A 33 -5.73 0.86 -5.13
CA ALA A 33 -6.69 1.68 -5.85
C ALA A 33 -7.57 0.84 -6.78
N GLU A 34 -6.98 -0.11 -7.52
CA GLU A 34 -7.74 -1.05 -8.37
C GLU A 34 -8.76 -1.86 -7.55
N LEU A 35 -8.34 -2.42 -6.41
CA LEU A 35 -9.23 -3.19 -5.53
C LEU A 35 -10.33 -2.32 -4.91
N GLY A 36 -10.03 -1.06 -4.59
CA GLY A 36 -11.03 -0.10 -4.10
C GLY A 36 -12.12 0.17 -5.14
N GLN A 37 -11.74 0.36 -6.40
CA GLN A 37 -12.70 0.48 -7.50
C GLN A 37 -13.50 -0.81 -7.67
N LEU A 38 -12.82 -1.98 -7.71
CA LEU A 38 -13.47 -3.27 -7.86
C LEU A 38 -14.49 -3.52 -6.74
N ALA A 39 -14.19 -3.18 -5.49
CA ALA A 39 -15.08 -3.37 -4.34
C ALA A 39 -16.42 -2.64 -4.46
N THR A 40 -16.52 -1.63 -5.33
CA THR A 40 -17.77 -0.89 -5.62
C THR A 40 -18.60 -1.51 -6.76
N THR A 41 -18.09 -2.57 -7.40
CA THR A 41 -18.75 -3.23 -8.53
C THR A 41 -19.48 -4.50 -8.09
N PRO A 42 -20.61 -4.88 -8.73
CA PRO A 42 -21.31 -6.14 -8.45
C PRO A 42 -20.46 -7.40 -8.69
N GLU A 43 -19.43 -7.31 -9.54
CA GLU A 43 -18.55 -8.41 -9.91
C GLU A 43 -17.46 -8.69 -8.85
N ALA A 44 -17.35 -7.86 -7.80
CA ALA A 44 -16.32 -7.98 -6.78
C ALA A 44 -16.38 -9.33 -6.05
N ASN A 45 -15.30 -10.11 -6.18
CA ASN A 45 -15.07 -11.31 -5.38
C ASN A 45 -13.64 -11.28 -4.83
N ILE A 46 -13.47 -10.72 -3.63
CA ILE A 46 -12.17 -10.43 -3.03
C ILE A 46 -11.97 -11.30 -1.78
N ILE A 47 -10.97 -12.19 -1.84
CA ILE A 47 -10.50 -12.94 -0.66
C ILE A 47 -9.40 -12.15 0.01
N LYS A 48 -9.73 -11.49 1.13
CA LYS A 48 -8.82 -10.61 1.87
C LYS A 48 -8.12 -11.33 3.02
N LEU A 49 -6.83 -11.56 2.89
CA LEU A 49 -5.96 -12.05 3.99
C LEU A 49 -5.52 -10.89 4.91
N PRO A 50 -5.11 -11.14 6.16
CA PRO A 50 -4.53 -10.12 7.04
C PRO A 50 -3.32 -9.40 6.40
N ASN A 51 -3.16 -8.10 6.68
CA ASN A 51 -2.03 -7.29 6.20
C ASN A 51 -1.51 -6.35 7.30
N ILE A 52 -0.31 -5.78 7.08
CA ILE A 52 0.32 -4.84 8.00
C ILE A 52 -0.37 -3.47 7.94
N SER A 53 -0.79 -2.98 9.11
CA SER A 53 -1.07 -1.56 9.35
C SER A 53 0.19 -0.92 9.94
N ALA A 54 1.01 -0.30 9.10
CA ALA A 54 2.40 -0.04 9.45
C ALA A 54 2.55 1.09 10.49
N SER A 55 3.32 0.83 11.55
CA SER A 55 3.88 1.88 12.39
C SER A 55 5.02 2.60 11.67
N VAL A 56 5.45 3.77 12.17
CA VAL A 56 6.59 4.50 11.59
C VAL A 56 7.89 3.66 11.56
N PRO A 57 8.27 2.92 12.63
CA PRO A 57 9.45 2.04 12.57
C PRO A 57 9.34 0.95 11.49
N GLN A 58 8.16 0.35 11.32
CA GLN A 58 7.94 -0.67 10.28
C GLN A 58 8.02 -0.08 8.87
N LEU A 59 7.48 1.13 8.68
CA LEU A 59 7.57 1.85 7.42
C LEU A 59 9.05 2.13 7.07
N LYS A 60 9.81 2.71 8.00
CA LYS A 60 11.24 3.00 7.79
C LYS A 60 12.06 1.73 7.50
N ALA A 61 11.76 0.64 8.19
CA ALA A 61 12.41 -0.65 7.92
C ALA A 61 12.12 -1.15 6.50
N ALA A 62 10.88 -1.06 6.04
CA ALA A 62 10.50 -1.45 4.68
C ALA A 62 11.16 -0.55 3.62
N ILE A 63 11.21 0.76 3.84
CA ILE A 63 11.91 1.72 2.96
C ILE A 63 13.38 1.32 2.84
N LYS A 64 14.07 1.12 3.97
CA LYS A 64 15.48 0.73 3.99
C LYS A 64 15.73 -0.61 3.30
N GLU A 65 14.84 -1.59 3.48
CA GLU A 65 14.95 -2.87 2.78
C GLU A 65 14.82 -2.71 1.25
N LEU A 66 13.85 -1.91 0.80
CA LEU A 66 13.65 -1.61 -0.62
C LEU A 66 14.85 -0.85 -1.22
N GLN A 67 15.37 0.15 -0.53
CA GLN A 67 16.58 0.86 -0.95
C GLN A 67 17.78 -0.09 -1.06
N GLY A 68 17.94 -1.00 -0.09
CA GLY A 68 18.97 -2.04 -0.13
C GLY A 68 18.82 -3.03 -1.31
N LYS A 69 17.61 -3.15 -1.86
CA LYS A 69 17.31 -3.92 -3.08
C LYS A 69 17.42 -3.08 -4.37
N GLY A 70 17.85 -1.82 -4.28
CA GLY A 70 18.09 -0.94 -5.42
C GLY A 70 16.85 -0.21 -5.93
N PHE A 71 15.82 0.00 -5.10
CA PHE A 71 14.71 0.90 -5.39
C PHE A 71 15.04 2.32 -4.93
N ASN A 72 15.01 3.30 -5.83
CA ASN A 72 15.43 4.68 -5.56
C ASN A 72 14.31 5.54 -4.92
N ILE A 73 13.68 5.04 -3.87
CA ILE A 73 12.58 5.73 -3.17
C ILE A 73 13.11 6.65 -2.05
N PRO A 74 12.44 7.80 -1.80
CA PRO A 74 12.89 8.76 -0.80
C PRO A 74 12.73 8.21 0.63
N ASP A 75 13.54 8.75 1.55
CA ASP A 75 13.40 8.45 2.98
C ASP A 75 12.13 9.05 3.59
N TYR A 76 11.70 8.49 4.71
CA TYR A 76 10.67 9.11 5.54
C TYR A 76 11.31 10.14 6.49
N ALA A 77 11.11 11.43 6.18
CA ALA A 77 11.57 12.53 7.02
C ALA A 77 10.65 12.76 8.24
N ASP A 78 11.20 12.61 9.45
CA ASP A 78 10.46 12.90 10.69
C ASP A 78 10.12 14.39 10.82
N GLU A 79 11.01 15.25 10.34
CA GLU A 79 10.90 16.71 10.36
C GLU A 79 11.27 17.26 8.97
N PRO A 80 10.31 17.29 8.01
CA PRO A 80 10.58 17.69 6.64
C PRO A 80 10.80 19.20 6.54
N ALA A 81 11.94 19.59 5.99
CA ALA A 81 12.33 20.98 5.79
C ALA A 81 12.05 21.46 4.36
N SER A 82 12.24 20.59 3.35
CA SER A 82 12.02 20.94 1.94
C SER A 82 10.58 20.67 1.46
N ALA A 83 10.25 21.18 0.27
CA ALA A 83 8.96 20.88 -0.37
C ALA A 83 8.86 19.40 -0.75
N GLU A 84 9.94 18.83 -1.26
CA GLU A 84 10.07 17.44 -1.69
C GLU A 84 9.95 16.48 -0.50
N GLU A 85 10.54 16.81 0.65
CA GLU A 85 10.41 16.03 1.88
C GLU A 85 8.98 16.05 2.42
N LYS A 86 8.31 17.21 2.38
CA LYS A 86 6.91 17.35 2.78
C LYS A 86 5.99 16.53 1.89
N GLU A 87 6.23 16.56 0.59
CA GLU A 87 5.48 15.78 -0.39
C GLU A 87 5.67 14.27 -0.17
N SER A 88 6.92 13.81 -0.09
CA SER A 88 7.26 12.40 0.11
C SER A 88 6.67 11.87 1.41
N ARG A 89 6.77 12.65 2.49
CA ARG A 89 6.14 12.32 3.77
C ARG A 89 4.63 12.21 3.63
N ALA A 90 3.96 13.15 2.96
CA ALA A 90 2.51 13.11 2.79
C ALA A 90 2.05 11.86 2.03
N ARG A 91 2.83 11.36 1.05
CA ARG A 91 2.56 10.09 0.37
C ARG A 91 2.71 8.90 1.33
N TYR A 92 3.81 8.84 2.08
CA TYR A 92 4.03 7.80 3.09
C TYR A 92 2.98 7.81 4.21
N ASP A 93 2.48 8.98 4.60
CA ASP A 93 1.46 9.13 5.62
C ASP A 93 0.13 8.48 5.22
N ARG A 94 -0.17 8.41 3.91
CA ARG A 94 -1.31 7.65 3.36
C ARG A 94 -1.08 6.14 3.36
N ILE A 95 0.18 5.69 3.37
CA ILE A 95 0.56 4.26 3.35
C ILE A 95 0.58 3.66 4.76
N LYS A 96 1.07 4.41 5.76
CA LYS A 96 1.17 3.92 7.14
C LYS A 96 -0.20 3.81 7.81
N GLY A 97 -0.25 3.09 8.92
CA GLY A 97 -1.51 2.80 9.62
C GLY A 97 -2.44 1.91 8.80
N SER A 98 -3.74 1.96 9.11
CA SER A 98 -4.75 1.11 8.48
C SER A 98 -5.20 1.66 7.12
N ALA A 99 -4.32 1.68 6.13
CA ALA A 99 -4.60 2.20 4.79
C ALA A 99 -5.51 1.31 3.94
N VAL A 100 -5.47 -0.02 4.15
CA VAL A 100 -6.16 -0.98 3.27
C VAL A 100 -7.64 -1.16 3.63
N ASN A 101 -7.96 -1.38 4.90
CA ASN A 101 -9.32 -1.73 5.30
C ASN A 101 -10.37 -0.64 4.97
N PRO A 102 -10.09 0.66 5.14
CA PRO A 102 -11.05 1.71 4.78
C PRO A 102 -11.37 1.77 3.28
N VAL A 103 -10.49 1.24 2.42
CA VAL A 103 -10.69 1.22 0.95
C VAL A 103 -11.49 0.00 0.51
N LEU A 104 -11.35 -1.14 1.21
CA LEU A 104 -11.96 -2.40 0.77
C LEU A 104 -13.31 -2.71 1.44
N ARG A 105 -13.66 -2.02 2.52
CA ARG A 105 -14.86 -2.31 3.33
C ARG A 105 -16.04 -1.43 2.93
N GLU A 106 -16.50 -1.60 1.70
CA GLU A 106 -17.69 -0.96 1.13
C GLU A 106 -18.99 -1.68 1.58
N GLY A 107 -19.05 -2.08 2.85
CA GLY A 107 -20.14 -2.87 3.42
C GLY A 107 -19.96 -3.15 4.91
N ASN A 108 -20.99 -3.74 5.52
CA ASN A 108 -20.98 -4.11 6.94
C ASN A 108 -20.32 -5.47 7.18
N SER A 109 -19.94 -5.75 8.44
CA SER A 109 -19.27 -6.99 8.84
C SER A 109 -20.28 -8.02 9.38
N ASP A 110 -20.34 -9.21 8.78
CA ASP A 110 -20.85 -10.43 9.42
C ASP A 110 -19.65 -11.25 9.93
N ARG A 111 -19.53 -11.45 11.24
CA ARG A 111 -18.39 -12.16 11.86
C ARG A 111 -18.88 -13.12 12.93
N ARG A 112 -18.66 -14.42 12.71
CA ARG A 112 -19.09 -15.53 13.58
C ARG A 112 -18.14 -16.72 13.48
N ALA A 113 -18.09 -17.56 14.51
CA ALA A 113 -17.32 -18.80 14.48
C ALA A 113 -17.99 -19.81 13.51
N PRO A 114 -17.21 -20.62 12.76
CA PRO A 114 -17.76 -21.74 11.99
C PRO A 114 -18.44 -22.77 12.89
N LEU A 115 -19.43 -23.49 12.34
CA LEU A 115 -20.12 -24.60 13.01
C LEU A 115 -19.25 -25.86 13.10
#